data_AF-A0AAF1BJA8-F1
#
_entry.id   AF-A0AAF1BJA8-F1
#
_cell.length_a   1.000
_cell.length_b   1.000
_cell.length_c   1.000
_cell.angle_alpha   90.00
_cell.angle_beta   90.00
_cell.angle_gamma   90.00
#
_symmetry.space_group_name_H-M   'P 1'
#
loop_
_entity.id
_entity.type
_entity.pdbx_description
1 polymer ?
#
loop_
_entity_poly.entity_id
_entity_poly.type
_entity_poly.pdbx_seq_one_letter_code
_entity_poly.pdbx_strand_id
1 'polypeptide(L)'
;MTSSQGRVPQGEVVMDFADGGQYIKSKLEHSVVELERRRITLDEAAKAARALEALEVKAPAAVKAEDVTLIVKELGVSKEEAENALRADKGDVVKVLVRLSAPRQ
;
A
#
# COMPACT_ATOMS: atom_id res chain seq x y z
N MET A 1 -75.03 -7.43 18.58
CA MET A 1 -74.09 -7.44 17.43
C MET A 1 -72.68 -7.40 18.02
N THR A 2 -72.07 -8.56 18.29
CA THR A 2 -70.76 -8.64 18.95
C THR A 2 -69.65 -8.53 17.91
N SER A 3 -68.73 -7.59 18.13
CA SER A 3 -67.57 -7.30 17.30
C SER A 3 -66.51 -8.40 17.44
N SER A 4 -66.33 -9.22 16.41
CA SER A 4 -65.21 -10.17 16.30
C SER A 4 -64.14 -9.65 15.32
N GLN A 5 -63.52 -8.52 15.64
CA GLN A 5 -62.19 -8.18 15.12
C GLN A 5 -61.18 -8.71 16.14
N GLY A 6 -60.49 -9.82 15.89
CA GLY A 6 -59.46 -10.24 16.84
C GLY A 6 -58.84 -11.62 16.73
N ARG A 7 -59.08 -12.41 15.68
CA ARG A 7 -58.27 -13.61 15.43
C ARG A 7 -57.91 -13.68 13.96
N VAL A 8 -56.67 -13.31 13.65
CA VAL A 8 -56.05 -13.58 12.36
C VAL A 8 -56.07 -15.10 12.15
N PRO A 9 -56.54 -15.61 11.00
CA PRO A 9 -56.50 -17.03 10.68
C PRO A 9 -55.09 -17.59 10.92
N GLN A 10 -54.98 -18.68 11.67
CA GLN A 10 -53.67 -19.24 12.07
C GLN A 10 -52.77 -19.56 10.87
N GLY A 11 -53.35 -19.85 9.69
CA GLY A 11 -52.61 -20.09 8.45
C GLY A 11 -51.87 -18.87 7.89
N GLU A 12 -52.40 -17.66 8.09
CA GLU A 12 -51.74 -16.41 7.64
C GLU A 12 -50.52 -16.09 8.52
N VAL A 13 -50.65 -16.34 9.83
CA VAL A 13 -49.56 -16.13 10.81
C VAL A 13 -48.35 -17.03 10.51
N VAL A 14 -48.57 -18.28 10.10
CA VAL A 14 -47.46 -19.21 9.77
C VAL A 14 -46.76 -18.80 8.46
N MET A 15 -47.48 -18.18 7.52
CA MET A 15 -46.89 -17.67 6.28
C MET A 15 -45.97 -16.46 6.53
N ASP A 16 -46.37 -15.53 7.40
CA ASP A 16 -45.57 -14.36 7.77
C ASP A 16 -44.26 -14.75 8.46
N PHE A 17 -44.28 -15.79 9.31
CA PHE A 17 -43.07 -16.34 9.93
C PHE A 17 -42.12 -17.00 8.92
N ALA A 18 -42.65 -17.63 7.87
CA ALA A 18 -41.84 -18.20 6.79
C ALA A 18 -41.10 -17.12 5.99
N ASP A 19 -41.75 -15.97 5.76
CA ASP A 19 -41.14 -14.81 5.09
C ASP A 19 -40.16 -14.06 5.99
N GLY A 20 -40.41 -14.01 7.30
CA GLY A 20 -39.46 -13.45 8.27
C GLY A 20 -38.09 -14.16 8.27
N GLY A 21 -38.10 -15.49 8.06
CA GLY A 21 -36.87 -16.27 7.89
C GLY A 21 -36.08 -15.88 6.63
N GLN A 22 -36.76 -15.63 5.51
CA GLN A 22 -36.13 -15.17 4.28
C GLN A 22 -35.56 -13.75 4.44
N TYR A 23 -36.26 -12.86 5.13
CA TYR A 23 -35.77 -11.51 5.43
C TYR A 23 -34.47 -11.55 6.26
N ILE A 24 -34.44 -12.33 7.34
CA ILE A 24 -33.27 -12.48 8.20
C ILE A 24 -32.10 -13.09 7.42
N LYS A 25 -32.36 -14.13 6.63
CA LYS A 25 -31.37 -14.78 5.78
C LYS A 25 -30.76 -13.79 4.78
N SER A 26 -31.60 -13.04 4.06
CA SER A 26 -31.15 -12.05 3.09
C SER A 26 -30.31 -10.94 3.74
N LYS A 27 -30.69 -10.47 4.93
CA LYS A 27 -29.91 -9.48 5.68
C LYS A 27 -28.54 -10.01 6.11
N LEU A 28 -28.48 -11.25 6.62
CA LEU A 28 -27.24 -11.90 7.01
C LEU A 28 -26.30 -12.09 5.80
N GLU A 29 -26.81 -12.61 4.69
CA GLU A 29 -26.03 -12.81 3.46
C GLU A 29 -25.46 -11.47 2.96
N HIS A 30 -26.27 -10.40 2.95
CA HIS A 30 -25.80 -9.07 2.57
C HIS A 30 -24.69 -8.56 3.49
N SER A 31 -24.85 -8.70 4.80
CA SER A 31 -23.85 -8.28 5.78
C SER A 31 -22.53 -9.04 5.64
N VAL A 32 -22.58 -10.35 5.34
CA VAL A 32 -21.36 -11.15 5.10
C VAL A 32 -20.62 -10.65 3.87
N VAL A 33 -21.32 -10.41 2.76
CA VAL A 33 -20.71 -9.89 1.53
C VAL A 33 -20.09 -8.51 1.75
N GLU A 34 -20.74 -7.63 2.52
CA GLU A 34 -20.18 -6.31 2.86
C GLU A 34 -18.90 -6.42 3.71
N LEU A 35 -18.86 -7.33 4.67
CA LEU A 35 -17.67 -7.55 5.50
C LEU A 35 -16.51 -8.12 4.68
N GLU A 36 -16.77 -9.04 3.76
CA GLU A 36 -15.75 -9.58 2.87
C GLU A 36 -15.20 -8.49 1.94
N ARG A 37 -16.05 -7.65 1.36
CA ARG A 37 -15.62 -6.51 0.54
C ARG A 37 -14.73 -5.55 1.33
N ARG A 38 -15.13 -5.19 2.56
CA ARG A 38 -14.32 -4.34 3.44
C ARG A 38 -12.96 -4.96 3.74
N ARG A 39 -12.92 -6.26 4.04
CA ARG A 39 -11.67 -6.97 4.29
C ARG A 39 -10.75 -6.94 3.07
N ILE A 40 -11.29 -7.22 1.88
CA ILE A 40 -10.53 -7.17 0.63
C ILE A 40 -9.94 -5.78 0.41
N THR A 41 -10.75 -4.72 0.58
CA THR A 41 -10.26 -3.34 0.41
C THR A 41 -9.16 -2.96 1.40
N LEU A 42 -9.24 -3.43 2.65
CA LEU A 42 -8.21 -3.19 3.66
C LEU A 42 -6.92 -3.97 3.34
N ASP A 43 -7.04 -5.23 2.93
CA ASP A 43 -5.90 -6.07 2.57
C ASP A 43 -5.19 -5.54 1.31
N GLU A 44 -5.94 -5.04 0.32
CA GLU A 44 -5.40 -4.40 -0.88
C GLU A 44 -4.72 -3.07 -0.56
N ALA A 45 -5.35 -2.22 0.27
CA ALA A 45 -4.75 -0.98 0.73
C ALA A 45 -3.45 -1.23 1.53
N ALA A 46 -3.43 -2.26 2.38
CA ALA A 46 -2.23 -2.65 3.13
C ALA A 46 -1.12 -3.18 2.22
N LYS A 47 -1.46 -3.96 1.18
CA LYS A 47 -0.50 -4.41 0.17
C LYS A 47 0.04 -3.25 -0.66
N ALA A 48 -0.82 -2.31 -1.07
CA ALA A 48 -0.42 -1.12 -1.80
C ALA A 48 0.49 -0.22 -0.95
N ALA A 49 0.18 -0.04 0.33
CA ALA A 49 1.02 0.72 1.26
C ALA A 49 2.40 0.06 1.45
N ARG A 50 2.46 -1.27 1.62
CA ARG A 50 3.73 -2.00 1.69
C ARG A 50 4.51 -1.95 0.38
N ALA A 51 3.82 -1.98 -0.76
CA ALA A 51 4.46 -1.85 -2.07
C ALA A 51 5.03 -0.45 -2.29
N LEU A 52 4.34 0.61 -1.84
CA LEU A 52 4.84 1.99 -1.86
C LEU A 52 6.03 2.16 -0.91
N GLU A 53 5.96 1.62 0.30
CA GLU A 53 7.09 1.63 1.25
C GLU A 53 8.31 0.88 0.71
N ALA A 54 8.09 -0.24 0.01
CA ALA A 54 9.15 -0.98 -0.68
C ALA A 54 9.66 -0.27 -1.95
N LEU A 55 8.86 0.60 -2.58
CA LEU A 55 9.30 1.45 -3.69
C LEU A 55 10.06 2.70 -3.19
N GLU A 56 9.74 3.18 -1.98
CA GLU A 56 10.52 4.20 -1.25
C GLU A 56 11.87 3.69 -0.76
N VAL A 57 12.31 2.51 -1.20
CA VAL A 57 13.71 2.08 -1.13
C VAL A 57 14.57 3.05 -1.93
N LYS A 58 15.05 4.06 -1.21
CA LYS A 58 16.12 5.00 -1.56
C LYS A 58 15.87 5.71 -2.89
N ALA A 59 15.17 6.85 -2.81
CA ALA A 59 15.53 7.97 -3.67
C ALA A 59 17.08 8.06 -3.68
N PRO A 60 17.73 8.00 -4.86
CA PRO A 60 19.18 8.08 -4.91
C PRO A 60 19.57 9.36 -4.18
N ALA A 61 20.45 9.23 -3.17
CA ALA A 61 20.92 10.37 -2.39
C ALA A 61 21.21 11.52 -3.35
N ALA A 62 20.55 12.67 -3.14
CA ALA A 62 20.61 13.79 -4.06
C ALA A 62 22.07 14.18 -4.25
N VAL A 63 22.65 13.79 -5.38
CA VAL A 63 24.05 14.08 -5.70
C VAL A 63 24.11 15.51 -6.18
N LYS A 64 24.92 16.36 -5.54
CA LYS A 64 25.11 17.73 -5.99
C LYS A 64 25.90 17.71 -7.30
N ALA A 65 25.42 18.44 -8.29
CA ALA A 65 26.10 18.55 -9.59
C ALA A 65 27.51 19.17 -9.48
N GLU A 66 27.71 20.03 -8.48
CA GLU A 66 29.02 20.63 -8.15
C GLU A 66 30.05 19.57 -7.78
N ASP A 67 29.67 18.60 -6.93
CA ASP A 67 30.55 17.51 -6.47
C ASP A 67 30.93 16.58 -7.62
N VAL A 68 29.99 16.29 -8.53
CA VAL A 68 30.25 15.51 -9.75
C VAL A 68 31.26 16.23 -10.64
N THR A 69 31.09 17.54 -10.83
CA THR A 69 31.97 18.35 -11.69
C THR A 69 33.38 18.42 -11.11
N LEU A 70 33.51 18.55 -9.79
CA LEU A 70 34.79 18.52 -9.10
C LEU A 70 35.52 17.19 -9.32
N ILE A 71 34.83 16.05 -9.10
CA ILE A 71 35.43 14.72 -9.25
C ILE A 71 35.88 14.46 -10.70
N VAL A 72 35.04 14.81 -11.67
CA VAL A 72 35.39 14.66 -13.10
C VAL A 72 36.62 15.51 -13.45
N LYS A 73 36.71 16.72 -12.92
CA LYS A 73 37.83 17.63 -13.19
C LYS A 73 39.14 17.17 -12.54
N GLU A 74 39.09 16.74 -11.27
CA GLU A 74 40.31 16.43 -10.49
C GLU A 74 40.82 15.02 -10.73
N LEU A 75 39.94 14.04 -10.94
CA LEU A 75 40.31 12.62 -11.12
C LEU A 75 40.23 12.15 -12.58
N GLY A 76 39.66 12.96 -13.48
CA GLY A 76 39.55 12.62 -14.90
C GLY A 76 38.64 11.42 -15.19
N VAL A 77 37.75 11.06 -14.26
CA VAL A 77 36.79 9.96 -14.42
C VAL A 77 35.56 10.40 -15.22
N SER A 78 34.83 9.44 -15.78
CA SER A 78 33.60 9.74 -16.50
C SER A 78 32.52 10.27 -15.55
N LYS A 79 31.58 11.07 -16.08
CA LYS A 79 30.47 11.63 -15.30
C LYS A 79 29.62 10.52 -14.64
N GLU A 80 29.39 9.42 -15.36
CA GLU A 80 28.63 8.28 -14.86
C GLU A 80 29.34 7.59 -13.69
N GLU A 81 30.67 7.42 -13.76
CA GLU A 81 31.45 6.85 -12.65
C GLU A 81 31.46 7.76 -11.43
N ALA A 82 31.60 9.07 -11.62
CA ALA A 82 31.56 10.06 -10.54
C ALA A 82 30.21 10.06 -9.82
N GLU A 83 29.11 10.04 -10.56
CA GLU A 83 27.76 9.97 -9.99
C GLU A 83 27.51 8.64 -9.27
N ASN A 84 27.95 7.52 -9.84
CA ASN A 84 27.82 6.20 -9.22
C ASN A 84 28.62 6.12 -7.91
N ALA A 85 29.83 6.68 -7.88
CA ALA A 85 30.65 6.71 -6.68
C ALA A 85 30.03 7.58 -5.58
N LEU A 86 29.53 8.78 -5.93
CA LEU A 86 28.81 9.64 -4.98
C LEU A 86 27.52 9.01 -4.47
N ARG A 87 26.75 8.29 -5.31
CA ARG A 87 25.58 7.53 -4.85
C ARG A 87 25.95 6.41 -3.90
N ALA A 88 27.06 5.71 -4.15
CA ALA A 88 27.53 4.61 -3.31
C ALA A 88 27.91 5.08 -1.90
N ASP A 89 28.53 6.26 -1.79
CA ASP A 89 28.99 6.84 -0.53
C ASP A 89 28.05 7.92 0.04
N LYS A 90 26.77 7.91 -0.38
CA LYS A 90 25.70 8.78 0.14
C LYS A 90 26.00 10.29 0.00
N GLY A 91 26.77 10.69 -1.00
CA GLY A 91 27.14 12.09 -1.25
C GLY A 91 28.35 12.58 -0.44
N ASP A 92 29.12 11.70 0.20
CA ASP A 92 30.37 12.08 0.86
C ASP A 92 31.53 12.19 -0.14
N VAL A 93 31.85 13.42 -0.53
CA VAL A 93 32.89 13.74 -1.52
C VAL A 93 34.28 13.29 -1.06
N VAL A 94 34.60 13.47 0.23
CA VAL A 94 35.94 13.17 0.76
C VAL A 94 36.19 11.67 0.69
N LYS A 95 35.19 10.88 1.10
CA LYS A 95 35.28 9.42 1.06
C LYS A 95 35.41 8.88 -0.37
N VAL A 96 34.70 9.48 -1.32
CA VAL A 96 34.80 9.13 -2.74
C VAL A 96 36.18 9.47 -3.30
N LEU A 97 36.73 10.65 -3.00
CA LEU A 97 38.06 11.06 -3.45
C LEU A 97 39.15 10.12 -2.91
N VAL A 98 39.11 9.80 -1.61
CA VAL A 98 40.06 8.86 -0.99
C VAL A 98 39.99 7.49 -1.68
N ARG A 99 38.78 6.97 -1.89
CA ARG A 99 38.57 5.67 -2.53
C ARG A 99 39.03 5.63 -3.98
N LEU A 100 38.78 6.69 -4.76
CA LEU A 100 39.19 6.76 -6.17
C LEU A 100 40.69 7.05 -6.33
N SER A 101 41.31 7.73 -5.36
CA SER A 101 42.75 8.00 -5.33
C SER A 101 43.59 6.83 -4.81
N ALA A 102 42.98 5.88 -4.11
CA ALA A 102 43.70 4.73 -3.56
C ALA A 102 44.19 3.80 -4.68
N PRO A 103 45.44 3.30 -4.61
CA PRO A 103 45.95 2.34 -5.56
C PRO A 103 45.09 1.06 -5.53
N ARG A 104 44.68 0.58 -6.71
CA ARG A 104 43.98 -0.70 -6.85
C ARG A 104 44.90 -1.82 -6.33
N GLN A 105 44.57 -2.37 -5.16
CA GLN A 105 45.14 -3.64 -4.68
C GLN A 105 44.55 -4.81 -5.46
#